data_AF-F2UNE8-F1
#
_entry.id   AF-F2UNE8-F1
#
_cell.length_a   1.000
_cell.length_b   1.000
_cell.length_c   1.000
_cell.angle_alpha   90.00
_cell.angle_beta   90.00
_cell.angle_gamma   90.00
#
_symmetry.space_group_name_H-M   'P 1'
#
loop_
_entity.id
_entity.type
_entity.pdbx_description
1 polymer ?
#
loop_
_entity_poly.entity_id
_entity_poly.type
_entity_poly.pdbx_seq_one_letter_code
_entity_poly.pdbx_strand_id
1 'polypeptide(L)'
;MSGVQSAGVQRLVEAEKAAASKIKQARNEKAQMMKQARTEAQKRIEVIRSEQEKAYQEKVHAREGSGNVDTASINKNTEEKLATLKSNVEQNRGDVIEMLLDAVCKVEARVHENFNPK
;
A
#
# COMPACT_ATOMS: atom_id res chain seq x y z
N MET A 1 26.37 -73.22 -43.05
CA MET A 1 26.86 -71.93 -42.52
C MET A 1 25.83 -70.82 -42.74
N SER A 2 24.63 -70.89 -42.14
CA SER A 2 23.55 -69.89 -42.32
C SER A 2 22.93 -69.39 -41.00
N GLY A 3 23.04 -70.16 -39.90
CA GLY A 3 22.48 -69.76 -38.60
C GLY A 3 23.21 -68.62 -37.86
N VAL A 4 24.49 -68.38 -38.17
CA VAL A 4 25.30 -67.34 -37.49
C VAL A 4 24.90 -65.92 -37.92
N GLN A 5 24.47 -65.74 -39.18
CA GLN A 5 24.04 -64.43 -39.71
C GLN A 5 22.69 -64.00 -39.11
N SER A 6 21.73 -64.92 -38.98
CA SER A 6 20.41 -64.62 -38.40
C SER A 6 20.48 -64.28 -36.89
N ALA A 7 21.32 -64.97 -36.12
CA ALA A 7 21.50 -64.68 -34.69
C ALA A 7 22.16 -63.32 -34.41
N GLY A 8 23.08 -62.87 -35.28
CA GLY A 8 23.72 -61.56 -35.17
C GLY A 8 22.74 -60.41 -35.42
N VAL A 9 21.89 -60.53 -36.44
CA VAL A 9 20.85 -59.55 -36.75
C VAL A 9 19.83 -59.45 -35.61
N GLN A 10 19.40 -60.57 -35.03
CA GLN A 10 18.46 -60.58 -33.90
C GLN A 10 19.00 -59.80 -32.69
N ARG A 11 20.28 -59.98 -32.34
CA ARG A 11 20.93 -59.23 -31.25
C ARG A 11 20.99 -57.73 -31.51
N LEU A 12 21.24 -57.32 -32.77
CA LEU A 12 21.24 -55.90 -33.15
C LEU A 12 19.84 -55.29 -33.02
N VAL A 13 18.80 -56.01 -33.45
CA VAL A 13 17.40 -55.57 -33.33
C VAL A 13 16.97 -55.45 -31.85
N GLU A 14 17.40 -56.38 -31.00
CA GLU A 14 17.16 -56.30 -29.55
C GLU A 14 17.89 -55.12 -28.91
N ALA A 15 19.15 -54.89 -29.28
CA ALA A 15 19.92 -53.74 -28.82
C ALA A 15 19.30 -52.41 -29.28
N GLU A 16 18.79 -52.33 -30.50
CA GLU A 16 18.08 -51.16 -31.03
C GLU A 16 16.81 -50.87 -30.23
N LYS A 17 16.00 -51.90 -29.95
CA LYS A 17 14.80 -51.78 -29.11
C LYS A 17 15.14 -51.32 -27.70
N ALA A 18 16.21 -51.87 -27.10
CA ALA A 18 16.67 -51.47 -25.76
C ALA A 18 17.14 -50.00 -25.74
N ALA A 19 17.91 -49.57 -26.74
CA ALA A 19 18.35 -48.19 -26.86
C ALA A 19 17.17 -47.23 -27.08
N ALA A 20 16.24 -47.58 -27.97
CA ALA A 20 15.03 -46.78 -28.22
C ALA A 20 14.16 -46.66 -26.97
N SER A 21 14.00 -47.75 -26.21
CA SER A 21 13.27 -47.76 -24.93
C SER A 21 13.95 -46.83 -23.91
N LYS A 22 15.28 -46.92 -23.77
CA LYS A 22 16.05 -46.07 -22.86
C LYS A 22 15.95 -44.58 -23.20
N ILE A 23 15.98 -44.23 -24.49
CA ILE A 23 15.78 -42.85 -24.96
C ILE A 23 14.35 -42.38 -24.67
N LYS A 24 13.34 -43.20 -24.90
CA LYS A 24 11.94 -42.87 -24.61
C LYS A 24 11.72 -42.64 -23.12
N GLN A 25 12.29 -43.48 -22.27
CA GLN A 25 12.25 -43.33 -20.81
C GLN A 25 12.87 -41.99 -20.39
N ALA A 26 14.09 -41.68 -20.85
CA ALA A 26 14.75 -40.42 -20.53
C ALA A 26 13.95 -39.18 -20.98
N ARG A 27 13.30 -39.25 -22.14
CA ARG A 27 12.41 -38.16 -22.62
C ARG A 27 11.17 -37.99 -21.73
N ASN A 28 10.56 -39.10 -21.31
CA ASN A 28 9.40 -39.07 -20.42
C ASN A 28 9.76 -38.54 -19.04
N GLU A 29 10.89 -38.98 -18.47
CA GLU A 29 11.40 -38.48 -17.18
C GLU A 29 11.66 -36.97 -17.25
N LYS A 30 12.32 -36.49 -18.31
CA LYS A 30 12.51 -35.05 -18.52
C LYS A 30 11.19 -34.29 -18.59
N ALA A 31 10.20 -34.81 -19.33
CA ALA A 31 8.89 -34.18 -19.42
C ALA A 31 8.16 -34.15 -18.07
N GLN A 32 8.26 -35.23 -17.27
CA GLN A 32 7.71 -35.29 -15.92
C GLN A 32 8.38 -34.29 -14.97
N MET A 33 9.72 -34.22 -14.98
CA MET A 33 10.47 -33.24 -14.18
C MET A 33 10.07 -31.81 -14.53
N MET A 34 9.94 -31.48 -15.82
CA MET A 34 9.50 -30.15 -16.25
C MET A 34 8.06 -29.85 -15.80
N LYS A 35 7.16 -30.84 -15.83
CA LYS A 35 5.79 -30.68 -15.35
C LYS A 35 5.76 -30.45 -13.83
N GLN A 36 6.51 -31.26 -13.08
CA GLN A 36 6.63 -31.14 -11.62
C GLN A 36 7.18 -29.76 -11.23
N ALA A 37 8.26 -29.31 -11.86
CA ALA A 37 8.84 -27.99 -11.60
C ALA A 37 7.84 -26.85 -11.84
N ARG A 38 7.05 -26.93 -12.93
CA ARG A 38 5.99 -25.95 -13.20
C ARG A 38 4.89 -25.98 -12.15
N THR A 39 4.41 -27.16 -11.78
CA THR A 39 3.36 -27.31 -10.76
C THR A 39 3.84 -26.83 -9.39
N GLU A 40 5.09 -27.12 -9.02
CA GLU A 40 5.66 -26.66 -7.75
C GLU A 40 5.85 -25.14 -7.74
N ALA A 41 6.38 -24.55 -8.82
CA ALA A 41 6.50 -23.10 -8.94
C ALA A 41 5.13 -22.42 -8.83
N GLN A 42 4.09 -22.97 -9.49
CA GLN A 42 2.74 -22.45 -9.40
C GLN A 42 2.18 -22.51 -7.98
N LYS A 43 2.37 -23.63 -7.27
CA LYS A 43 1.99 -23.76 -5.85
C LYS A 43 2.70 -22.72 -4.98
N ARG A 44 3.99 -22.49 -5.19
CA ARG A 44 4.75 -21.48 -4.44
C ARG A 44 4.22 -20.06 -4.69
N ILE A 45 3.88 -19.75 -5.94
CA ILE A 45 3.28 -18.45 -6.31
C ILE A 45 1.94 -18.26 -5.59
N GLU A 46 1.09 -19.30 -5.54
CA GLU A 46 -0.21 -19.25 -4.87
C GLU A 46 -0.06 -19.03 -3.35
N VAL A 47 0.89 -19.72 -2.71
CA VAL A 47 1.20 -19.51 -1.29
C VAL A 47 1.63 -18.07 -1.02
N ILE A 48 2.62 -17.56 -1.76
CA ILE A 48 3.11 -16.18 -1.61
C ILE A 48 1.98 -15.18 -1.83
N ARG A 49 1.15 -15.38 -2.86
CA ARG A 49 0.01 -14.51 -3.12
C ARG A 49 -0.98 -14.52 -1.97
N SER A 50 -1.28 -15.68 -1.39
CA SER A 50 -2.18 -15.79 -0.25
C SER A 50 -1.63 -15.12 1.01
N GLU A 51 -0.32 -15.22 1.25
CA GLU A 51 0.36 -14.56 2.38
C GLU A 51 0.37 -13.04 2.21
N GLN A 52 0.68 -12.55 1.01
CA GLN A 52 0.64 -11.13 0.68
C GLN A 52 -0.77 -10.56 0.79
N GLU A 53 -1.78 -11.28 0.31
CA GLU A 53 -3.17 -10.86 0.42
C GLU A 53 -3.62 -10.77 1.89
N LYS A 54 -3.28 -11.77 2.71
CA LYS A 54 -3.56 -11.72 4.16
C LYS A 54 -2.88 -10.52 4.82
N ALA A 55 -1.58 -10.31 4.57
CA ALA A 55 -0.84 -9.18 5.12
C ALA A 55 -1.39 -7.83 4.63
N TYR A 56 -1.90 -7.77 3.39
CA TYR A 56 -2.56 -6.59 2.86
C TYR A 56 -3.89 -6.33 3.58
N GLN A 57 -4.74 -7.35 3.72
CA GLN A 57 -6.02 -7.25 4.41
C GLN A 57 -5.86 -6.84 5.88
N GLU A 58 -4.87 -7.38 6.59
CA GLU A 58 -4.54 -6.96 7.96
C GLU A 58 -4.17 -5.47 8.03
N LYS A 59 -3.37 -4.99 7.08
CA LYS A 59 -3.01 -3.56 7.00
C LYS A 59 -4.20 -2.67 6.67
N VAL A 60 -5.08 -3.13 5.77
CA VAL A 60 -6.31 -2.42 5.41
C VAL A 60 -7.21 -2.32 6.62
N HIS A 61 -7.50 -3.43 7.30
CA HIS A 61 -8.33 -3.41 8.51
C HIS A 61 -7.73 -2.55 9.64
N ALA A 62 -6.41 -2.61 9.85
CA ALA A 62 -5.75 -1.76 10.84
C ALA A 62 -5.91 -0.25 10.50
N ARG A 63 -5.83 0.11 9.21
CA ARG A 63 -5.96 1.49 8.75
C ARG A 63 -7.41 1.97 8.69
N GLU A 64 -8.34 1.11 8.32
CA GLU A 64 -9.78 1.38 8.40
C GLU A 64 -10.21 1.65 9.85
N GLY A 65 -9.65 0.90 10.80
CA GLY A 65 -9.84 1.17 12.24
C GLY A 65 -9.21 2.50 12.69
N SER A 66 -8.06 2.88 12.13
CA SER A 66 -7.36 4.12 12.52
C SER A 66 -8.08 5.39 12.06
N GLY A 67 -8.79 5.36 10.91
CA GLY A 67 -9.53 6.52 10.41
C GLY A 67 -10.61 7.04 11.37
N ASN A 68 -11.25 6.15 12.12
CA ASN A 68 -12.24 6.53 13.14
C ASN A 68 -11.59 7.14 14.39
N VAL A 69 -10.38 6.69 14.75
CA VAL A 69 -9.62 7.26 15.89
C VAL A 69 -9.13 8.67 15.56
N ASP A 70 -8.63 8.88 14.35
CA ASP A 70 -8.12 10.17 13.90
C ASP A 70 -9.24 11.21 13.88
N THR A 71 -10.41 10.87 13.32
CA THR A 71 -11.57 11.77 13.27
C THR A 71 -12.12 12.13 14.65
N ALA A 72 -12.23 11.16 15.57
CA ALA A 72 -12.67 11.44 16.93
C ALA A 72 -11.70 12.38 17.68
N SER A 73 -10.39 12.18 17.52
CA SER A 73 -9.36 13.05 18.12
C SER A 73 -9.39 14.47 17.55
N ILE A 74 -9.59 14.61 16.22
CA ILE A 74 -9.73 15.89 15.54
C ILE A 74 -10.97 16.64 16.05
N ASN A 75 -12.11 15.95 16.17
CA ASN A 75 -13.35 16.55 16.66
C ASN A 75 -13.17 17.05 18.10
N LYS A 76 -12.60 16.23 18.99
CA LYS A 76 -12.31 16.64 20.37
C LYS A 76 -11.40 17.87 20.44
N ASN A 77 -10.28 17.86 19.70
CA ASN A 77 -9.37 19.01 19.65
C ASN A 77 -10.04 20.27 19.08
N THR A 78 -10.97 20.09 18.13
CA THR A 78 -11.74 21.20 17.54
C THR A 78 -12.71 21.80 18.56
N GLU A 79 -13.43 20.97 19.31
CA GLU A 79 -14.33 21.39 20.37
C GLU A 79 -13.58 22.13 21.49
N GLU A 80 -12.43 21.62 21.92
CA GLU A 80 -11.57 22.28 22.92
C GLU A 80 -11.08 23.66 22.45
N LYS A 81 -10.64 23.76 21.19
CA LYS A 81 -10.23 25.04 20.59
C LYS A 81 -11.40 26.01 20.48
N LEU A 82 -12.57 25.56 20.08
CA LEU A 82 -13.78 26.38 20.01
C LEU A 82 -14.20 26.88 21.39
N ALA A 83 -14.13 26.03 22.42
CA ALA A 83 -14.43 26.42 23.79
C ALA A 83 -13.44 27.49 24.31
N THR A 84 -12.15 27.29 24.04
CA THR A 84 -11.10 28.25 24.40
C THR A 84 -11.30 29.59 23.68
N LEU A 85 -11.59 29.55 22.37
CA LEU A 85 -11.86 30.74 21.58
C LEU A 85 -13.06 31.52 22.14
N LYS A 86 -14.17 30.83 22.44
CA LYS A 86 -15.35 31.45 23.03
C LYS A 86 -15.04 32.10 24.37
N SER A 87 -14.31 31.41 25.25
CA SER A 87 -13.88 31.96 26.54
C SER A 87 -13.03 33.23 26.36
N ASN A 88 -12.07 33.20 25.44
CA ASN A 88 -11.21 34.35 25.18
C ASN A 88 -11.99 35.54 24.60
N VAL A 89 -12.98 35.28 23.75
CA VAL A 89 -13.85 36.34 23.23
C VAL A 89 -14.67 36.95 24.36
N GLU A 90 -15.34 36.14 25.19
CA GLU A 90 -16.15 36.66 26.30
C GLU A 90 -15.32 37.45 27.32
N GLN A 91 -14.09 37.00 27.62
CA GLN A 91 -13.19 37.70 28.54
C GLN A 91 -12.74 39.07 28.00
N ASN A 92 -12.37 39.15 26.72
CA ASN A 92 -11.81 40.38 26.15
C ASN A 92 -12.86 41.30 25.50
N ARG A 93 -14.12 40.85 25.41
CA ARG A 93 -15.18 41.59 24.70
C ARG A 93 -15.40 42.97 25.28
N GLY A 94 -15.41 43.10 26.61
CA GLY A 94 -15.62 44.39 27.29
C GLY A 94 -14.52 45.39 26.93
N ASP A 95 -13.27 44.99 27.18
CA ASP A 95 -12.08 45.82 26.96
C ASP A 95 -11.96 46.29 25.49
N VAL A 96 -12.25 45.40 24.54
CA VAL A 96 -12.20 45.75 23.11
C VAL A 96 -13.32 46.73 22.72
N ILE A 97 -14.52 46.58 23.28
CA ILE A 97 -15.62 47.52 23.05
C ILE A 97 -15.27 48.90 23.61
N GLU A 98 -14.74 48.97 24.83
CA GLU A 98 -14.33 50.21 25.47
C GLU A 98 -13.22 50.91 24.66
N MET A 99 -12.18 50.17 24.28
CA MET A 99 -11.10 50.69 23.43
C MET A 99 -11.61 51.24 22.08
N LEU A 100 -12.57 50.55 21.44
CA LEU A 100 -13.18 51.01 20.19
C LEU A 100 -14.02 52.28 20.39
N LEU A 101 -14.82 52.34 21.46
CA LEU A 101 -15.63 53.50 21.79
C LEU A 101 -14.75 54.71 22.10
N ASP A 102 -13.71 54.54 22.92
CA ASP A 102 -12.75 55.60 23.23
C ASP A 102 -12.07 56.14 21.98
N ALA A 103 -11.59 55.25 21.09
CA ALA A 103 -10.94 55.65 19.85
C ALA A 103 -11.88 56.42 18.91
N VAL A 104 -13.17 56.04 18.84
CA VAL A 104 -14.16 56.68 17.95
C VAL A 104 -14.67 57.99 18.54
N CYS A 105 -14.88 58.06 19.85
CA CYS A 105 -15.38 59.26 20.53
C CYS A 105 -14.27 60.31 20.80
N LYS A 106 -12.99 59.94 20.74
CA LYS A 106 -11.87 60.87 20.89
C LYS A 106 -11.64 61.69 19.61
N VAL A 107 -12.35 62.81 19.51
CA VAL A 107 -12.16 63.77 18.42
C VAL A 107 -10.93 64.64 18.68
N GLU A 108 -9.85 64.37 17.95
CA GLU A 108 -8.68 65.26 17.91
C GLU A 108 -8.77 66.18 16.69
N ALA A 109 -9.27 67.39 16.90
CA ALA A 109 -9.28 68.42 15.86
C ALA A 109 -7.84 68.88 15.60
N ARG A 110 -7.22 68.31 14.56
CA ARG A 110 -5.89 68.71 14.10
C ARG A 110 -6.03 69.60 12.89
N VAL A 111 -5.31 70.71 12.94
CA VAL A 111 -5.15 71.57 11.78
C VAL A 111 -4.25 70.83 10.78
N HIS A 112 -4.64 70.84 9.51
CA HIS A 112 -3.86 70.21 8.45
C HIS A 112 -2.43 70.80 8.42
N GLU A 113 -1.42 69.97 8.21
CA GLU A 113 0.01 70.31 8.37
C GLU A 113 0.44 71.58 7.60
N ASN A 114 -0.25 71.88 6.50
CA ASN A 114 0.02 73.01 5.61
C ASN A 114 -0.75 74.30 5.96
N PHE A 115 -1.41 74.39 7.11
CA PHE A 115 -2.17 75.59 7.48
C PHE A 115 -1.23 76.75 7.81
N ASN A 116 -1.35 77.84 7.06
CA ASN A 116 -0.58 79.05 7.25
C ASN A 116 -1.53 80.21 7.61
N PRO A 117 -1.60 80.64 8.89
CA PRO A 117 -2.39 81.79 9.29
C PRO A 117 -1.70 83.08 8.81
N LYS A 118 -2.41 83.86 7.99
CA LYS A 118 -1.97 85.19 7.53
C LYS A 118 -2.22 86.26 8.59
#